data_AF-A0A929D0W9-F1
#
_entry.id   AF-A0A929D0W9-F1
#
_cell.length_a   1.000
_cell.length_b   1.000
_cell.length_c   1.000
_cell.angle_alpha   90.00
_cell.angle_beta   90.00
_cell.angle_gamma   90.00
#
_symmetry.space_group_name_H-M   'P 1'
#
loop_
_entity.id
_entity.type
_entity.pdbx_description
1 polymer ?
#
loop_
_entity_poly.entity_id
_entity_poly.type
_entity_poly.pdbx_seq_one_letter_code
_entity_poly.pdbx_strand_id
1 'polypeptide(L)'
;MTERTKYWTNHSVLALAGDSEPIEFIAKKAREVVLGAIQEGWRGPPFDPFELAEYLKIPTVPREDLHDARTVPVGSQSLRIEFNPNRPRGRMRFSVAHEVAHTLFSDCAVTIRNRVESGKCSEDDWQLELLCNIAAAEFLMPVGSGIGLEHESVTIDNLLRLQKQYDVSTEALSLRLVKITEEPCSLFAAARTADDEEVAIYRVDYSVDSRSFKFNVPRGLKIRGKTVLSECTAVGFTAKGSERWVPSLPKIDVECVGIPPYPGHYFPRIIGIARSKSAEQPMPPQIKYLWGDAAEPRGTGRRIIAHIVNDKTPNWGAGFALYLRKKMPFVQDEFREWVSVGRENLALGKIHQLMVSDDLSVVHMIAQHGYGPSRKPRIRYGVLQSCLDKLAEIASTQRASVHMPRIGSGQAGGNWGIIRELIDEALVRHGVEVTIYNLPTSEPLKEMQSLLDLGIGVQ
;
A
#
# COMPACT_ATOMS: atom_id res chain seq x y z
N MET A 1 -8.86 -21.49 24.02
CA MET A 1 -8.32 -21.68 22.65
C MET A 1 -9.33 -21.10 21.68
N THR A 2 -9.06 -19.91 21.17
CA THR A 2 -9.93 -19.16 20.26
C THR A 2 -9.90 -19.79 18.87
N GLU A 3 -10.97 -19.65 18.07
CA GLU A 3 -11.09 -20.21 16.71
C GLU A 3 -9.94 -19.81 15.76
N ARG A 4 -9.17 -18.75 16.08
CA ARG A 4 -8.01 -18.25 15.32
C ARG A 4 -6.88 -19.27 15.14
N THR A 5 -6.58 -20.07 16.17
CA THR A 5 -5.52 -21.10 16.12
C THR A 5 -5.89 -22.33 15.28
N LYS A 6 -7.13 -22.42 14.76
CA LYS A 6 -7.53 -23.53 13.89
C LYS A 6 -7.22 -23.31 12.41
N TYR A 7 -7.06 -22.06 11.96
CA TYR A 7 -6.82 -21.75 10.54
C TYR A 7 -5.33 -21.66 10.21
N TRP A 8 -4.55 -21.02 11.08
CA TRP A 8 -3.10 -20.93 10.93
C TRP A 8 -2.43 -22.04 11.73
N THR A 9 -1.65 -22.86 11.05
CA THR A 9 -1.08 -24.10 11.59
C THR A 9 0.41 -24.22 11.28
N ASN A 10 0.92 -23.44 10.32
CA ASN A 10 2.35 -23.38 10.01
C ASN A 10 3.16 -22.79 11.19
N HIS A 11 4.21 -23.50 11.60
CA HIS A 11 5.04 -23.14 12.74
C HIS A 11 5.67 -21.73 12.60
N SER A 12 6.23 -21.41 11.43
CA SER A 12 6.87 -20.13 11.15
C SER A 12 5.87 -18.96 11.21
N VAL A 13 4.65 -19.21 10.73
CA VAL A 13 3.56 -18.22 10.75
C VAL A 13 3.12 -17.92 12.18
N LEU A 14 2.93 -18.97 12.99
CA LEU A 14 2.59 -18.84 14.41
C LEU A 14 3.71 -18.16 15.21
N ALA A 15 4.97 -18.49 14.93
CA ALA A 15 6.13 -17.86 15.57
C ALA A 15 6.30 -16.39 15.18
N LEU A 16 5.91 -16.01 13.95
CA LEU A 16 5.97 -14.63 13.47
C LEU A 16 4.97 -13.73 14.19
N ALA A 17 3.69 -14.13 14.21
CA ALA A 17 2.60 -13.25 14.61
C ALA A 17 2.24 -13.35 16.10
N GLY A 18 2.62 -14.45 16.77
CA GLY A 18 2.17 -14.74 18.13
C GLY A 18 0.64 -14.76 18.20
N ASP A 19 0.06 -13.88 19.02
CA ASP A 19 -1.40 -13.71 19.16
C ASP A 19 -2.04 -12.76 18.11
N SER A 20 -1.23 -12.11 17.27
CA SER A 20 -1.69 -11.16 16.25
C SER A 20 -2.19 -11.87 14.98
N GLU A 21 -2.98 -11.17 14.16
CA GLU A 21 -3.41 -11.67 12.85
C GLU A 21 -2.19 -11.69 11.88
N PRO A 22 -1.81 -12.86 11.30
CA PRO A 22 -0.56 -12.97 10.54
C PRO A 22 -0.47 -12.12 9.27
N ILE A 23 -1.57 -11.91 8.55
CA ILE A 23 -1.61 -11.08 7.33
C ILE A 23 -1.38 -9.61 7.69
N GLU A 24 -2.08 -9.10 8.70
CA GLU A 24 -1.89 -7.74 9.21
C GLU A 24 -0.46 -7.55 9.72
N PHE A 25 0.05 -8.54 10.47
CA PHE A 25 1.40 -8.48 11.03
C PHE A 25 2.49 -8.45 9.96
N ILE A 26 2.44 -9.34 8.96
CA ILE A 26 3.46 -9.37 7.90
C ILE A 26 3.38 -8.12 7.03
N ALA A 27 2.18 -7.64 6.72
CA ALA A 27 1.99 -6.41 5.96
C ALA A 27 2.58 -5.20 6.70
N LYS A 28 2.34 -5.10 8.01
CA LYS A 28 2.92 -4.06 8.86
C LYS A 28 4.45 -4.13 8.89
N LYS A 29 5.01 -5.33 9.08
CA LYS A 29 6.47 -5.53 9.13
C LYS A 29 7.14 -5.20 7.79
N ALA A 30 6.56 -5.63 6.67
CA ALA A 30 7.03 -5.27 5.34
C ALA A 30 7.00 -3.76 5.11
N ARG A 31 5.91 -3.11 5.52
CA ARG A 31 5.75 -1.65 5.44
C ARG A 31 6.78 -0.90 6.27
N GLU A 32 7.08 -1.35 7.49
CA GLU A 32 8.12 -0.74 8.33
C GLU A 32 9.50 -0.77 7.63
N VAL A 33 9.86 -1.89 7.01
CA VAL A 33 11.09 -2.04 6.22
C VAL A 33 11.10 -1.07 5.04
N VAL A 34 10.02 -1.02 4.25
CA VAL A 34 9.86 -0.15 3.09
C VAL A 34 9.99 1.33 3.46
N LEU A 35 9.25 1.76 4.49
CA LEU A 35 9.27 3.15 4.95
C LEU A 35 10.64 3.54 5.51
N GLY A 36 11.33 2.61 6.18
CA GLY A 36 12.72 2.78 6.61
C GLY A 36 13.69 2.93 5.43
N ALA A 37 13.59 2.08 4.42
CA ALA A 37 14.42 2.15 3.23
C ALA A 37 14.19 3.46 2.45
N ILE A 38 12.93 3.87 2.25
CA ILE A 38 12.57 5.14 1.59
C ILE A 38 13.16 6.34 2.34
N GLN A 39 13.08 6.33 3.67
CA GLN A 39 13.68 7.37 4.50
C GLN A 39 15.20 7.47 4.31
N GLU A 40 15.87 6.34 4.11
CA GLU A 40 17.32 6.29 3.90
C GLU A 40 17.76 6.56 2.45
N GLY A 41 16.82 6.69 1.52
CA GLY A 41 17.05 7.14 0.15
C GLY A 41 16.67 6.15 -0.95
N TRP A 42 16.04 5.02 -0.60
CA TRP A 42 15.49 4.09 -1.58
C TRP A 42 14.33 4.74 -2.36
N ARG A 43 14.37 4.63 -3.69
CA ARG A 43 13.49 5.36 -4.60
C ARG A 43 12.85 4.43 -5.62
N GLY A 44 11.78 4.93 -6.20
CA GLY A 44 11.02 4.31 -7.27
C GLY A 44 9.86 5.20 -7.66
N PRO A 45 8.93 4.70 -8.48
CA PRO A 45 9.02 3.44 -9.23
C PRO A 45 10.06 3.48 -10.38
N PRO A 46 10.62 2.33 -10.80
CA PRO A 46 10.45 1.02 -10.17
C PRO A 46 11.26 0.93 -8.87
N PHE A 47 10.69 0.31 -7.83
CA PHE A 47 11.41 0.05 -6.58
C PHE A 47 12.28 -1.19 -6.74
N ASP A 48 13.59 -1.08 -6.51
CA ASP A 48 14.52 -2.19 -6.74
C ASP A 48 14.63 -3.11 -5.52
N PRO A 49 14.18 -4.39 -5.59
CA PRO A 49 14.33 -5.33 -4.49
C PRO A 49 15.79 -5.70 -4.18
N PHE A 50 16.73 -5.51 -5.13
CA PHE A 50 18.15 -5.70 -4.89
C PHE A 50 18.72 -4.60 -3.98
N GLU A 51 18.35 -3.34 -4.22
CA GLU A 51 18.71 -2.22 -3.33
C GLU A 51 18.08 -2.39 -1.93
N LEU A 52 16.86 -2.94 -1.86
CA LEU A 52 16.22 -3.26 -0.58
C LEU A 52 16.98 -4.36 0.18
N ALA A 53 17.44 -5.40 -0.52
CA ALA A 53 18.28 -6.44 0.07
C ALA A 53 19.61 -5.85 0.59
N GLU A 54 20.23 -4.93 -0.15
CA GLU A 54 21.43 -4.21 0.29
C GLU A 54 21.18 -3.36 1.53
N TYR A 55 20.06 -2.63 1.59
CA TYR A 55 19.64 -1.89 2.78
C TYR A 55 19.53 -2.79 4.03
N LEU A 56 18.99 -4.00 3.85
CA LEU A 56 18.89 -5.01 4.87
C LEU A 56 20.20 -5.79 5.12
N LYS A 57 21.27 -5.46 4.39
CA LYS A 57 22.59 -6.11 4.44
C LYS A 57 22.54 -7.61 4.10
N ILE A 58 21.68 -7.97 3.15
CA ILE A 58 21.52 -9.33 2.63
C ILE A 58 22.19 -9.41 1.25
N PRO A 59 23.32 -10.13 1.11
CA PRO A 59 23.98 -10.29 -0.18
C PRO A 59 23.10 -11.03 -1.19
N THR A 60 23.13 -10.59 -2.45
CA THR A 60 22.45 -11.27 -3.57
C THR A 60 23.49 -11.87 -4.52
N VAL A 61 23.27 -13.11 -4.99
CA VAL A 61 24.23 -13.88 -5.81
C VAL A 61 23.51 -14.53 -7.00
N PRO A 62 23.97 -14.30 -8.25
CA PRO A 62 23.38 -14.95 -9.42
C PRO A 62 23.77 -16.44 -9.48
N ARG A 63 22.81 -17.30 -9.81
CA ARG A 63 22.91 -18.76 -9.92
C ARG A 63 21.99 -19.30 -11.01
N GLU A 64 22.56 -19.63 -12.17
CA GLU A 64 21.81 -20.07 -13.36
C GLU A 64 21.15 -21.45 -13.19
N ASP A 65 21.64 -22.27 -12.27
CA ASP A 65 21.15 -23.61 -11.95
C ASP A 65 19.82 -23.62 -11.18
N LEU A 66 19.40 -22.48 -10.63
CA LEU A 66 18.17 -22.38 -9.84
C LEU A 66 16.92 -22.26 -10.71
N HIS A 67 15.79 -22.73 -10.20
CA HIS A 67 14.52 -22.44 -10.84
C HIS A 67 14.20 -20.93 -10.75
N ASP A 68 14.11 -20.32 -9.56
CA ASP A 68 13.77 -18.89 -9.43
C ASP A 68 14.74 -18.15 -8.52
N ALA A 69 14.52 -18.20 -7.20
CA ALA A 69 15.44 -17.71 -6.19
C ALA A 69 15.32 -18.59 -4.93
N ARG A 70 16.28 -18.46 -4.03
CA ARG A 70 16.26 -19.08 -2.70
C ARG A 70 17.09 -18.29 -1.70
N THR A 71 16.67 -18.31 -0.44
CA THR A 71 17.43 -17.80 0.69
C THR A 71 18.30 -18.92 1.26
N VAL A 72 19.58 -18.64 1.49
CA VAL A 72 20.57 -19.60 2.00
C VAL A 72 21.28 -19.01 3.22
N PRO A 73 21.40 -19.74 4.34
CA PRO A 73 22.19 -19.29 5.47
C PRO A 73 23.68 -19.28 5.15
N VAL A 74 24.37 -18.24 5.60
CA VAL A 74 25.82 -18.09 5.57
C VAL A 74 26.30 -18.02 7.02
N GLY A 75 26.89 -19.10 7.52
CA GLY A 75 27.25 -19.20 8.94
C GLY A 75 26.02 -19.26 9.86
N SER A 76 26.16 -18.81 11.11
CA SER A 76 25.12 -18.96 12.15
C SER A 76 24.09 -17.83 12.19
N GLN A 77 24.37 -16.67 11.58
CA GLN A 77 23.55 -15.45 11.75
C GLN A 77 23.36 -14.60 10.50
N SER A 78 23.97 -14.95 9.36
CA SER A 78 23.79 -14.19 8.12
C SER A 78 23.05 -15.01 7.07
N LEU A 79 22.30 -14.33 6.22
CA LEU A 79 21.56 -14.91 5.11
C LEU A 79 22.10 -14.31 3.81
N ARG A 80 22.01 -15.07 2.71
CA ARG A 80 22.18 -14.57 1.35
C ARG A 80 21.02 -15.02 0.49
N ILE A 81 20.75 -14.26 -0.57
CA ILE A 81 19.75 -14.62 -1.58
C ILE A 81 20.48 -15.05 -2.85
N GLU A 82 20.18 -16.25 -3.32
CA GLU A 82 20.63 -16.75 -4.63
C GLU A 82 19.48 -16.67 -5.63
N PHE A 83 19.71 -16.18 -6.85
CA PHE A 83 18.64 -15.99 -7.84
C PHE A 83 19.08 -16.40 -9.24
N ASN A 84 18.15 -16.85 -10.08
CA ASN A 84 18.41 -17.18 -11.48
C ASN A 84 18.35 -15.92 -12.36
N PRO A 85 19.49 -15.48 -12.95
CA PRO A 85 19.54 -14.29 -13.80
C PRO A 85 18.87 -14.49 -15.17
N ASN A 86 18.59 -15.73 -15.59
CA ASN A 86 17.98 -16.05 -16.88
C ASN A 86 16.44 -15.94 -16.88
N ARG A 87 15.83 -15.61 -15.73
CA ARG A 87 14.38 -15.41 -15.65
C ARG A 87 13.96 -14.07 -16.25
N PRO A 88 12.74 -13.99 -16.80
CA PRO A 88 12.16 -12.71 -17.20
C PRO A 88 12.25 -11.70 -16.05
N ARG A 89 12.62 -10.46 -16.37
CA ARG A 89 12.95 -9.42 -15.39
C ARG A 89 11.91 -9.28 -14.27
N GLY A 90 10.62 -9.22 -14.59
CA GLY A 90 9.56 -9.12 -13.59
C GLY A 90 9.47 -10.33 -12.64
N ARG A 91 9.74 -11.54 -13.15
CA ARG A 91 9.79 -12.78 -12.35
C ARG A 91 11.01 -12.81 -11.46
N MET A 92 12.17 -12.39 -11.97
CA MET A 92 13.40 -12.26 -11.18
C MET A 92 13.21 -11.29 -10.01
N ARG A 93 12.69 -10.08 -10.29
CA ARG A 93 12.42 -9.05 -9.28
C ARG A 93 11.45 -9.55 -8.21
N PHE A 94 10.36 -10.20 -8.62
CA PHE A 94 9.42 -10.80 -7.67
C PHE A 94 10.06 -11.90 -6.83
N SER A 95 10.87 -12.76 -7.43
CA SER A 95 11.55 -13.84 -6.71
C SER A 95 12.51 -13.27 -5.66
N VAL A 96 13.30 -12.24 -6.00
CA VAL A 96 14.19 -11.59 -5.03
C VAL A 96 13.41 -10.89 -3.92
N ALA A 97 12.33 -10.17 -4.24
CA ALA A 97 11.46 -9.56 -3.24
C ALA A 97 10.82 -10.61 -2.31
N HIS A 98 10.42 -11.76 -2.85
CA HIS A 98 9.89 -12.89 -2.11
C HIS A 98 10.92 -13.49 -1.15
N GLU A 99 12.17 -13.66 -1.60
CA GLU A 99 13.25 -14.11 -0.71
C GLU A 99 13.60 -13.08 0.37
N VAL A 100 13.54 -11.78 0.06
CA VAL A 100 13.65 -10.72 1.09
C VAL A 100 12.51 -10.88 2.11
N ALA A 101 11.29 -11.18 1.68
CA ALA A 101 10.15 -11.37 2.59
C ALA A 101 10.35 -12.57 3.52
N HIS A 102 10.96 -13.65 3.05
CA HIS A 102 11.32 -14.78 3.89
C HIS A 102 12.25 -14.40 5.05
N THR A 103 13.11 -13.38 4.89
CA THR A 103 14.00 -12.92 5.96
C THR A 103 13.27 -12.20 7.10
N LEU A 104 11.99 -11.85 6.92
CA LEU A 104 11.16 -11.29 7.99
C LEU A 104 10.75 -12.33 9.04
N PHE A 105 10.92 -13.62 8.78
CA PHE A 105 10.57 -14.70 9.70
C PHE A 105 11.77 -15.05 10.60
N SER A 106 11.52 -15.21 11.90
CA SER A 106 12.57 -15.41 12.93
C SER A 106 13.32 -16.75 12.78
N ASP A 107 12.70 -17.75 12.18
CA ASP A 107 13.24 -19.09 11.96
C ASP A 107 14.00 -19.23 10.63
N CYS A 108 14.12 -18.15 9.85
CA CYS A 108 14.67 -18.18 8.49
C CYS A 108 16.10 -18.76 8.40
N ALA A 109 16.91 -18.64 9.45
CA ALA A 109 18.26 -19.21 9.51
C ALA A 109 18.31 -20.69 9.98
N VAL A 110 17.28 -21.18 10.67
CA VAL A 110 17.24 -22.53 11.28
C VAL A 110 16.72 -23.56 10.28
N THR A 111 15.82 -23.15 9.41
CA THR A 111 15.18 -24.02 8.43
C THR A 111 15.84 -23.77 7.07
N ILE A 112 16.83 -24.59 6.69
CA ILE A 112 17.25 -24.70 5.28
C ILE A 112 15.98 -25.14 4.53
N ARG A 113 15.28 -24.20 3.89
CA ARG A 113 13.98 -24.46 3.26
C ARG A 113 14.21 -25.36 2.05
N ASN A 114 14.08 -26.67 2.31
CA ASN A 114 14.21 -27.80 1.39
C ASN A 114 13.19 -27.73 0.25
N ARG A 115 13.36 -26.78 -0.67
CA ARG A 115 12.57 -26.75 -1.91
C ARG A 115 13.01 -27.78 -2.95
N VAL A 116 14.08 -28.56 -2.72
CA VAL A 116 14.64 -29.43 -3.77
C VAL A 116 15.05 -30.85 -3.34
N GLU A 117 15.38 -31.17 -2.08
CA GLU A 117 16.01 -32.49 -1.78
C GLU A 117 15.21 -33.49 -0.93
N SER A 118 14.09 -33.12 -0.32
CA SER A 118 13.29 -34.07 0.44
C SER A 118 11.81 -33.77 0.28
N GLY A 119 11.11 -34.58 -0.51
CA GLY A 119 9.69 -34.44 -0.89
C GLY A 119 8.68 -34.54 0.26
N LYS A 120 8.84 -33.71 1.29
CA LYS A 120 7.88 -33.45 2.36
C LYS A 120 7.57 -31.95 2.35
N CYS A 121 6.76 -31.53 1.39
CA CYS A 121 6.03 -30.27 1.50
C CYS A 121 5.04 -30.46 2.66
N SER A 122 5.08 -29.62 3.69
CA SER A 122 4.04 -29.65 4.73
C SER A 122 2.73 -29.20 4.09
N GLU A 123 1.59 -29.78 4.49
CA GLU A 123 0.25 -29.36 4.01
C GLU A 123 -0.02 -27.86 4.25
N ASP A 124 0.72 -27.23 5.16
CA ASP A 124 0.50 -25.84 5.58
C ASP A 124 1.55 -24.85 5.05
N ASP A 125 2.51 -25.27 4.23
CA ASP A 125 3.55 -24.40 3.67
C ASP A 125 2.97 -23.26 2.83
N TRP A 126 1.80 -23.45 2.22
CA TRP A 126 1.09 -22.41 1.47
C TRP A 126 0.77 -21.17 2.32
N GLN A 127 0.60 -21.31 3.63
CA GLN A 127 0.32 -20.20 4.55
C GLN A 127 1.53 -19.25 4.60
N LEU A 128 2.73 -19.82 4.70
CA LEU A 128 3.98 -19.06 4.70
C LEU A 128 4.19 -18.35 3.36
N GLU A 129 3.99 -19.07 2.25
CA GLU A 129 4.11 -18.55 0.89
C GLU A 129 3.15 -17.39 0.62
N LEU A 130 1.92 -17.49 1.12
CA LEU A 130 0.93 -16.42 1.05
C LEU A 130 1.44 -15.14 1.73
N LEU A 131 1.95 -15.25 2.96
CA LEU A 131 2.48 -14.09 3.70
C LEU A 131 3.71 -13.49 3.02
N CYS A 132 4.57 -14.32 2.42
CA CYS A 132 5.74 -13.84 1.68
C CYS A 132 5.33 -13.11 0.39
N ASN A 133 4.32 -13.59 -0.32
CA ASN A 133 3.76 -12.89 -1.47
C ASN A 133 3.15 -11.53 -1.09
N ILE A 134 2.49 -11.43 0.07
CA ILE A 134 1.95 -10.16 0.59
C ILE A 134 3.09 -9.17 0.85
N ALA A 135 4.14 -9.59 1.55
CA ALA A 135 5.30 -8.73 1.81
C ALA A 135 6.05 -8.35 0.51
N ALA A 136 6.25 -9.29 -0.41
CA ALA A 136 6.89 -9.03 -1.69
C ALA A 136 6.12 -7.99 -2.52
N ALA A 137 4.78 -8.04 -2.49
CA ALA A 137 3.95 -7.04 -3.14
C ALA A 137 4.14 -5.64 -2.53
N GLU A 138 4.22 -5.54 -1.19
CA GLU A 138 4.52 -4.28 -0.51
C GLU A 138 5.93 -3.74 -0.85
N PHE A 139 6.92 -4.61 -1.03
CA PHE A 139 8.27 -4.22 -1.44
C PHE A 139 8.33 -3.69 -2.87
N LEU A 140 7.61 -4.31 -3.79
CA LEU A 140 7.62 -3.89 -5.19
C LEU A 140 6.70 -2.68 -5.46
N MET A 141 5.64 -2.53 -4.65
CA MET A 141 4.68 -1.44 -4.74
C MET A 141 4.35 -0.82 -3.36
N PRO A 142 5.32 -0.14 -2.72
CA PRO A 142 5.16 0.54 -1.43
C PRO A 142 3.93 1.42 -1.28
N VAL A 143 3.50 1.65 -0.05
CA VAL A 143 2.64 2.80 0.29
C VAL A 143 3.24 4.11 -0.25
N GLY A 144 2.40 4.91 -0.90
CA GLY A 144 2.73 6.17 -1.55
C GLY A 144 3.48 6.03 -2.87
N SER A 145 3.68 4.81 -3.37
CA SER A 145 4.15 4.62 -4.74
C SER A 145 3.06 5.00 -5.76
N GLY A 146 1.78 4.90 -5.39
CA GLY A 146 0.64 5.09 -6.28
C GLY A 146 0.07 6.50 -6.38
N ILE A 147 0.84 7.55 -6.13
CA ILE A 147 0.34 8.94 -6.18
C ILE A 147 -0.20 9.25 -7.58
N GLY A 148 -1.48 9.59 -7.67
CA GLY A 148 -2.18 9.81 -8.94
C GLY A 148 -2.86 8.56 -9.50
N LEU A 149 -2.53 7.35 -9.04
CA LEU A 149 -3.20 6.11 -9.47
C LEU A 149 -4.66 6.05 -9.00
N GLU A 150 -4.99 6.69 -7.88
CA GLU A 150 -6.38 6.80 -7.41
C GLU A 150 -7.30 7.52 -8.39
N HIS A 151 -6.75 8.42 -9.21
CA HIS A 151 -7.48 9.21 -10.21
C HIS A 151 -7.25 8.67 -11.63
N GLU A 152 -6.33 7.72 -11.81
CA GLU A 152 -6.21 7.02 -13.08
C GLU A 152 -7.35 6.02 -13.23
N SER A 153 -7.98 6.02 -14.40
CA SER A 153 -9.05 5.07 -14.67
C SER A 153 -8.55 3.64 -14.65
N VAL A 154 -9.29 2.75 -13.97
CA VAL A 154 -8.93 1.34 -13.86
C VAL A 154 -9.32 0.62 -15.15
N THR A 155 -8.40 0.64 -16.11
CA THR A 155 -8.51 0.03 -17.44
C THR A 155 -7.35 -0.92 -17.69
N ILE A 156 -7.51 -1.87 -18.62
CA ILE A 156 -6.43 -2.82 -18.91
C ILE A 156 -5.22 -2.12 -19.55
N ASP A 157 -5.45 -1.06 -20.33
CA ASP A 157 -4.39 -0.31 -20.99
C ASP A 157 -3.55 0.47 -19.97
N ASN A 158 -4.20 1.12 -18.99
CA ASN A 158 -3.50 1.76 -17.89
C ASN A 158 -2.74 0.72 -17.05
N LEU A 159 -3.35 -0.43 -16.78
CA LEU A 159 -2.69 -1.53 -16.10
C LEU A 159 -1.38 -1.93 -16.79
N LEU A 160 -1.39 -2.10 -18.12
CA LEU A 160 -0.19 -2.49 -18.88
C LEU A 160 0.85 -1.37 -18.97
N ARG A 161 0.44 -0.10 -19.03
CA ARG A 161 1.36 1.04 -18.95
C ARG A 161 2.04 1.09 -17.59
N LEU A 162 1.25 1.02 -16.52
CA LEU A 162 1.72 1.03 -15.14
C LEU A 162 2.57 -0.19 -14.83
N GLN A 163 2.25 -1.36 -15.37
CA GLN A 163 3.06 -2.57 -15.22
C GLN A 163 4.51 -2.31 -15.67
N LYS A 164 4.69 -1.61 -16.79
CA LYS A 164 6.02 -1.23 -17.29
C LYS A 164 6.69 -0.19 -16.41
N GLN A 165 5.94 0.80 -15.93
CA GLN A 165 6.46 1.86 -15.06
C GLN A 165 6.93 1.33 -13.69
N TYR A 166 6.18 0.41 -13.09
CA TYR A 166 6.48 -0.16 -11.77
C TYR A 166 7.35 -1.42 -11.86
N ASP A 167 7.47 -2.00 -13.05
CA ASP A 167 8.29 -3.19 -13.33
C ASP A 167 7.89 -4.38 -12.44
N VAL A 168 6.58 -4.68 -12.46
CA VAL A 168 5.91 -5.74 -11.67
C VAL A 168 5.03 -6.62 -12.56
N SER A 169 4.47 -7.71 -12.03
CA SER A 169 3.49 -8.52 -12.78
C SER A 169 2.14 -7.80 -12.88
N THR A 170 1.37 -8.09 -13.94
CA THR A 170 0.01 -7.54 -14.09
C THR A 170 -0.87 -7.92 -12.90
N GLU A 171 -0.82 -9.17 -12.45
CA GLU A 171 -1.61 -9.67 -11.32
C GLU A 171 -1.31 -8.89 -10.02
N ALA A 172 -0.04 -8.67 -9.68
CA ALA A 172 0.36 -7.93 -8.47
C ALA A 172 -0.09 -6.46 -8.54
N LEU A 173 0.12 -5.81 -9.68
CA LEU A 173 -0.31 -4.44 -9.91
C LEU A 173 -1.83 -4.30 -9.81
N SER A 174 -2.57 -5.21 -10.44
CA SER A 174 -4.02 -5.21 -10.40
C SER A 174 -4.56 -5.36 -8.97
N LEU A 175 -3.99 -6.28 -8.19
CA LEU A 175 -4.36 -6.48 -6.78
C LEU A 175 -4.08 -5.26 -5.91
N ARG A 176 -3.03 -4.48 -6.24
CA ARG A 176 -2.74 -3.21 -5.57
C ARG A 176 -3.74 -2.13 -5.98
N LEU A 177 -3.98 -1.97 -7.29
CA LEU A 177 -4.86 -0.94 -7.85
C LEU A 177 -6.30 -1.07 -7.33
N VAL A 178 -6.87 -2.28 -7.30
CA VAL A 178 -8.25 -2.50 -6.85
C VAL A 178 -8.45 -2.12 -5.37
N LYS A 179 -7.39 -2.18 -4.55
CA LYS A 179 -7.42 -1.79 -3.14
C LYS A 179 -7.35 -0.27 -2.92
N ILE A 180 -6.69 0.46 -3.82
CA ILE A 180 -6.46 1.90 -3.66
C ILE A 180 -7.43 2.75 -4.50
N THR A 181 -8.00 2.19 -5.57
CA THR A 181 -8.89 2.93 -6.47
C THR A 181 -10.17 3.40 -5.76
N GLU A 182 -10.66 4.55 -6.23
CA GLU A 182 -11.97 5.08 -5.87
C GLU A 182 -13.06 4.60 -6.85
N GLU A 183 -12.65 4.11 -8.03
CA GLU A 183 -13.56 3.62 -9.05
C GLU A 183 -14.20 2.27 -8.63
N PRO A 184 -15.52 2.12 -8.83
CA PRO A 184 -16.23 0.88 -8.53
C PRO A 184 -15.90 -0.20 -9.56
N CYS A 185 -15.10 -1.19 -9.18
CA CYS A 185 -14.72 -2.31 -10.04
C CYS A 185 -14.44 -3.59 -9.24
N SER A 186 -14.47 -4.73 -9.93
CA SER A 186 -13.98 -6.01 -9.41
C SER A 186 -12.87 -6.53 -10.30
N LEU A 187 -11.74 -6.86 -9.68
CA LEU A 187 -10.67 -7.59 -10.32
C LEU A 187 -10.97 -9.09 -10.22
N PHE A 188 -10.78 -9.84 -11.28
CA PHE A 188 -10.88 -11.30 -11.26
C PHE A 188 -9.70 -11.95 -11.97
N ALA A 189 -9.34 -13.14 -11.51
CA ALA A 189 -8.48 -14.07 -12.22
C ALA A 189 -9.30 -15.26 -12.70
N ALA A 190 -9.08 -15.68 -13.94
CA ALA A 190 -9.75 -16.84 -14.52
C ALA A 190 -8.77 -17.73 -15.30
N ALA A 191 -9.08 -19.02 -15.37
CA ALA A 191 -8.33 -19.99 -16.15
C ALA A 191 -9.27 -20.92 -16.92
N ARG A 192 -8.81 -21.40 -18.08
CA ARG A 192 -9.54 -22.41 -18.85
C ARG A 192 -9.50 -23.76 -18.13
N THR A 193 -10.64 -24.46 -18.03
CA THR A 193 -10.75 -25.69 -17.21
C THR A 193 -10.46 -27.00 -17.93
N ALA A 194 -10.43 -27.03 -19.26
CA ALA A 194 -10.17 -28.24 -20.04
C ALA A 194 -9.59 -27.91 -21.43
N ASP A 195 -8.66 -28.75 -21.89
CA ASP A 195 -7.99 -28.64 -23.19
C ASP A 195 -8.83 -29.26 -24.34
N ASP A 196 -9.68 -30.25 -24.04
CA ASP A 196 -10.38 -31.11 -25.03
C ASP A 196 -11.87 -30.77 -25.27
N GLU A 197 -12.42 -29.73 -24.63
CA GLU A 197 -13.82 -29.34 -24.88
C GLU A 197 -13.93 -28.46 -26.12
N GLU A 198 -14.86 -28.79 -27.04
CA GLU A 198 -15.20 -27.96 -28.23
C GLU A 198 -15.57 -26.52 -27.86
N VAL A 199 -16.11 -26.32 -26.65
CA VAL A 199 -16.46 -25.01 -26.11
C VAL A 199 -15.55 -24.68 -24.94
N ALA A 200 -14.78 -23.59 -25.04
CA ALA A 200 -13.92 -23.15 -23.96
C ALA A 200 -14.74 -22.76 -22.71
N ILE A 201 -14.41 -23.38 -21.57
CA ILE A 201 -14.96 -23.03 -20.26
C ILE A 201 -13.89 -22.32 -19.43
N TYR A 202 -14.21 -21.11 -18.96
CA TYR A 202 -13.37 -20.35 -18.06
C TYR A 202 -13.92 -20.42 -16.64
N ARG A 203 -13.08 -20.76 -15.67
CA ARG A 203 -13.41 -20.72 -14.25
C ARG A 203 -12.75 -19.49 -13.63
N VAL A 204 -13.54 -18.69 -12.91
CA VAL A 204 -13.01 -17.64 -12.04
C VAL A 204 -12.33 -18.28 -10.84
N ASP A 205 -11.02 -18.13 -10.74
CA ASP A 205 -10.20 -18.70 -9.65
C ASP A 205 -10.34 -17.87 -8.37
N TYR A 206 -10.41 -16.54 -8.49
CA TYR A 206 -10.70 -15.60 -7.42
C TYR A 206 -11.17 -14.24 -7.98
N SER A 207 -11.75 -13.42 -7.11
CA SER A 207 -12.00 -12.00 -7.36
C SER A 207 -11.66 -11.14 -6.14
N VAL A 208 -11.38 -9.86 -6.36
CA VAL A 208 -11.14 -8.85 -5.35
C VAL A 208 -11.89 -7.59 -5.77
N ASP A 209 -12.72 -7.06 -4.89
CA ASP A 209 -13.61 -5.94 -5.20
C ASP A 209 -13.03 -4.62 -4.65
N SER A 210 -13.29 -3.51 -5.34
CA SER A 210 -12.95 -2.18 -4.84
C SER A 210 -13.94 -1.73 -3.76
N ARG A 211 -13.55 -0.72 -2.97
CA ARG A 211 -14.32 -0.23 -1.80
C ARG A 211 -15.76 0.18 -2.15
N SER A 212 -15.95 0.73 -3.35
CA SER A 212 -17.22 1.28 -3.83
C SER A 212 -18.02 0.27 -4.65
N PHE A 213 -17.55 -0.97 -4.83
CA PHE A 213 -18.19 -1.95 -5.69
C PHE A 213 -19.30 -2.75 -4.97
N LYS A 214 -20.51 -2.72 -5.53
CA LYS A 214 -21.73 -3.23 -4.87
C LYS A 214 -22.06 -4.71 -5.07
N PHE A 215 -21.48 -5.39 -6.05
CA PHE A 215 -21.73 -6.81 -6.29
C PHE A 215 -20.42 -7.55 -6.44
N ASN A 216 -20.34 -8.83 -6.11
CA ASN A 216 -19.11 -9.59 -6.23
C ASN A 216 -19.13 -10.49 -7.46
N VAL A 217 -17.98 -10.71 -8.09
CA VAL A 217 -17.80 -11.79 -9.05
C VAL A 217 -17.58 -13.09 -8.28
N PRO A 218 -18.46 -14.12 -8.36
CA PRO A 218 -18.30 -15.30 -7.53
C PRO A 218 -17.06 -16.13 -7.89
N ARG A 219 -16.28 -16.53 -6.88
CA ARG A 219 -15.24 -17.54 -7.03
C ARG A 219 -15.85 -18.86 -7.50
N GLY A 220 -15.17 -19.54 -8.42
CA GLY A 220 -15.62 -20.81 -9.01
C GLY A 220 -16.69 -20.64 -10.11
N LEU A 221 -17.11 -19.41 -10.42
CA LEU A 221 -18.02 -19.13 -11.52
C LEU A 221 -17.46 -19.70 -12.83
N LYS A 222 -18.26 -20.52 -13.50
CA LYS A 222 -17.93 -21.08 -14.82
C LYS A 222 -18.60 -20.25 -15.91
N ILE A 223 -17.80 -19.55 -16.70
CA ILE A 223 -18.23 -18.76 -17.86
C ILE A 223 -18.15 -19.69 -19.07
N ARG A 224 -19.29 -19.90 -19.74
CA ARG A 224 -19.44 -20.80 -20.89
C ARG A 224 -19.83 -20.01 -22.14
N GLY A 225 -19.44 -20.53 -23.30
CA GLY A 225 -19.84 -19.98 -24.60
C GLY A 225 -18.89 -18.88 -25.11
N LYS A 226 -19.37 -18.07 -26.06
CA LYS A 226 -18.59 -16.97 -26.64
C LYS A 226 -18.45 -15.86 -25.60
N THR A 227 -17.24 -15.71 -25.06
CA THR A 227 -16.89 -14.69 -24.07
C THR A 227 -15.66 -13.89 -24.52
N VAL A 228 -15.59 -12.62 -24.13
CA VAL A 228 -14.42 -11.73 -24.27
C VAL A 228 -13.15 -12.41 -23.75
N LEU A 229 -13.26 -13.22 -22.70
CA LEU A 229 -12.13 -13.98 -22.14
C LEU A 229 -11.48 -14.91 -23.19
N SER A 230 -12.26 -15.44 -24.14
CA SER A 230 -11.75 -16.36 -25.16
C SER A 230 -10.86 -15.71 -26.22
N GLU A 231 -10.83 -14.38 -26.29
CA GLU A 231 -9.97 -13.64 -27.21
C GLU A 231 -8.54 -13.50 -26.67
N CYS A 232 -8.32 -13.69 -25.36
CA CYS A 232 -7.01 -13.68 -24.71
C CYS A 232 -6.24 -15.00 -24.97
N THR A 233 -5.89 -15.26 -26.24
CA THR A 233 -5.31 -16.52 -26.69
C THR A 233 -3.82 -16.68 -26.38
N ALA A 234 -3.11 -15.59 -26.08
CA ALA A 234 -1.70 -15.60 -25.72
C ALA A 234 -1.39 -14.60 -24.59
N VAL A 235 -0.21 -14.75 -23.97
CA VAL A 235 0.27 -13.81 -22.93
C VAL A 235 0.41 -12.40 -23.53
N GLY A 236 -0.17 -11.41 -22.85
CA GLY A 236 -0.20 -10.01 -23.26
C GLY A 236 -1.35 -9.64 -24.19
N PHE A 237 -2.15 -10.60 -24.69
CA PHE A 237 -3.29 -10.30 -25.53
C PHE A 237 -4.44 -9.74 -24.68
N THR A 238 -5.02 -8.62 -25.10
CA THR A 238 -6.10 -7.95 -24.40
C THR A 238 -7.43 -8.12 -25.10
N ALA A 239 -8.53 -8.15 -24.34
CA ALA A 239 -9.87 -8.15 -24.89
C ALA A 239 -10.80 -7.26 -24.07
N LYS A 240 -11.81 -6.66 -24.73
CA LYS A 240 -12.78 -5.75 -24.10
C LYS A 240 -14.18 -6.00 -24.63
N GLY A 241 -15.18 -5.98 -23.77
CA GLY A 241 -16.57 -6.07 -24.20
C GLY A 241 -17.57 -6.03 -23.06
N SER A 242 -18.85 -5.99 -23.39
CA SER A 242 -19.94 -5.99 -22.40
C SER A 242 -20.65 -7.34 -22.38
N GLU A 243 -20.68 -8.00 -21.23
CA GLU A 243 -21.16 -9.37 -21.09
C GLU A 243 -22.19 -9.51 -19.97
N ARG A 244 -22.94 -10.61 -20.02
CA ARG A 244 -23.73 -11.11 -18.89
C ARG A 244 -23.37 -12.57 -18.69
N TRP A 245 -22.54 -12.86 -17.69
CA TRP A 245 -22.06 -14.22 -17.45
C TRP A 245 -23.13 -15.14 -16.87
N VAL A 246 -23.95 -14.63 -15.96
CA VAL A 246 -25.09 -15.37 -15.37
C VAL A 246 -26.27 -14.43 -15.13
N PRO A 247 -27.51 -14.94 -15.08
CA PRO A 247 -28.70 -14.12 -14.85
C PRO A 247 -28.70 -13.35 -13.52
N SER A 248 -27.99 -13.85 -12.50
CA SER A 248 -27.87 -13.21 -11.19
C SER A 248 -26.90 -12.02 -11.16
N LEU A 249 -26.06 -11.86 -12.19
CA LEU A 249 -25.16 -10.72 -12.31
C LEU A 249 -25.74 -9.67 -13.27
N PRO A 250 -25.52 -8.37 -13.00
CA PRO A 250 -25.88 -7.32 -13.94
C PRO A 250 -25.08 -7.48 -15.24
N LYS A 251 -25.47 -6.74 -16.29
CA LYS A 251 -24.60 -6.58 -17.45
C LYS A 251 -23.34 -5.85 -17.00
N ILE A 252 -22.17 -6.41 -17.32
CA ILE A 252 -20.86 -5.92 -16.91
C ILE A 252 -20.03 -5.55 -18.12
N ASP A 253 -19.22 -4.50 -17.97
CA ASP A 253 -18.14 -4.19 -18.91
C ASP A 253 -16.88 -4.89 -18.41
N VAL A 254 -16.27 -5.70 -19.27
CA VAL A 254 -15.10 -6.52 -18.98
C VAL A 254 -13.94 -6.03 -19.84
N GLU A 255 -12.80 -5.77 -19.21
CA GLU A 255 -11.51 -5.62 -19.88
C GLU A 255 -10.55 -6.66 -19.29
N CYS A 256 -9.82 -7.41 -20.11
CA CYS A 256 -8.93 -8.45 -19.62
C CYS A 256 -7.66 -8.60 -20.45
N VAL A 257 -6.67 -9.28 -19.87
CA VAL A 257 -5.40 -9.61 -20.52
C VAL A 257 -4.97 -11.03 -20.17
N GLY A 258 -4.38 -11.72 -21.16
CA GLY A 258 -3.69 -12.99 -20.96
C GLY A 258 -2.41 -12.82 -20.15
N ILE A 259 -2.24 -13.61 -19.10
CA ILE A 259 -1.04 -13.71 -18.27
C ILE A 259 -0.48 -15.14 -18.34
N PRO A 260 0.77 -15.39 -17.88
CA PRO A 260 1.39 -16.71 -17.98
C PRO A 260 0.51 -17.84 -17.43
N PRO A 261 0.51 -19.02 -18.09
CA PRO A 261 -0.26 -20.18 -17.66
C PRO A 261 0.22 -20.70 -16.30
N TYR A 262 -0.61 -21.53 -15.65
CA TYR A 262 -0.13 -22.36 -14.55
C TYR A 262 0.96 -23.33 -15.04
N PRO A 263 1.91 -23.75 -14.18
CA PRO A 263 2.89 -24.77 -14.54
C PRO A 263 2.21 -26.02 -15.09
N GLY A 264 2.66 -26.47 -16.27
CA GLY A 264 2.09 -27.65 -16.95
C GLY A 264 0.82 -27.38 -17.78
N HIS A 265 0.31 -26.15 -17.83
CA HIS A 265 -0.83 -25.78 -18.67
C HIS A 265 -0.39 -25.03 -19.93
N TYR A 266 -1.11 -25.24 -21.04
CA TYR A 266 -0.84 -24.59 -22.32
C TYR A 266 -1.52 -23.23 -22.46
N PHE A 267 -2.76 -23.11 -21.99
CA PHE A 267 -3.56 -21.89 -22.17
C PHE A 267 -3.23 -20.82 -21.14
N PRO A 268 -3.16 -19.54 -21.56
CA PRO A 268 -2.88 -18.44 -20.64
C PRO A 268 -3.98 -18.35 -19.56
N ARG A 269 -3.56 -17.90 -18.37
CA ARG A 269 -4.50 -17.39 -17.36
C ARG A 269 -4.97 -16.01 -17.79
N ILE A 270 -6.06 -15.53 -17.21
CA ILE A 270 -6.65 -14.24 -17.53
C ILE A 270 -6.76 -13.42 -16.27
N ILE A 271 -6.29 -12.17 -16.33
CA ILE A 271 -6.60 -11.13 -15.35
C ILE A 271 -7.57 -10.16 -16.01
N GLY A 272 -8.69 -9.87 -15.36
CA GLY A 272 -9.70 -8.97 -15.89
C GLY A 272 -10.32 -8.06 -14.85
N ILE A 273 -10.83 -6.93 -15.34
CA ILE A 273 -11.55 -5.91 -14.59
C ILE A 273 -13.01 -5.97 -15.05
N ALA A 274 -13.92 -6.17 -14.09
CA ALA A 274 -15.36 -6.10 -14.29
C ALA A 274 -15.92 -4.81 -13.69
N ARG A 275 -16.71 -4.07 -14.46
CA ARG A 275 -17.41 -2.84 -14.03
C ARG A 275 -18.89 -2.93 -14.37
N SER A 276 -19.73 -2.18 -13.68
CA SER A 276 -21.14 -2.02 -14.06
C SER A 276 -21.51 -0.56 -14.22
N LYS A 277 -22.18 -0.25 -15.33
CA LYS A 277 -22.75 1.07 -15.62
C LYS A 277 -24.07 1.35 -14.88
N SER A 278 -24.67 0.33 -14.26
CA SER A 278 -26.09 0.34 -13.89
C SER A 278 -26.38 0.65 -12.42
N ALA A 279 -25.37 0.79 -11.56
CA ALA A 279 -25.60 1.04 -10.15
C ALA A 279 -25.12 2.45 -9.79
N GLU A 280 -25.95 3.22 -9.10
CA GLU A 280 -25.46 4.34 -8.29
C GLU A 280 -24.48 3.75 -7.27
N GLN A 281 -23.19 4.00 -7.43
CA GLN A 281 -22.17 3.49 -6.52
C GLN A 281 -21.97 4.52 -5.40
N PRO A 282 -21.83 4.11 -4.14
CA PRO A 282 -21.58 5.05 -3.06
C PRO A 282 -20.20 5.69 -3.31
N MET A 283 -20.09 7.00 -3.20
CA MET A 283 -18.76 7.62 -3.19
C MET A 283 -18.04 7.11 -1.94
N PRO A 284 -16.84 6.51 -2.07
CA PRO A 284 -16.07 6.11 -0.92
C PRO A 284 -15.72 7.35 -0.08
N PRO A 285 -15.53 7.22 1.24
CA PRO A 285 -15.00 8.32 2.04
C PRO A 285 -13.63 8.74 1.47
N GLN A 286 -13.43 10.05 1.35
CA GLN A 286 -12.23 10.64 0.75
C GLN A 286 -11.70 11.79 1.60
N ILE A 287 -10.41 12.07 1.42
CA ILE A 287 -9.76 13.26 1.97
C ILE A 287 -10.31 14.51 1.27
N LYS A 288 -10.93 15.42 2.03
CA LYS A 288 -11.41 16.72 1.52
C LYS A 288 -10.23 17.68 1.43
N TYR A 289 -10.02 18.32 0.27
CA TYR A 289 -9.02 19.38 0.12
C TYR A 289 -9.69 20.75 0.05
N LEU A 290 -9.25 21.67 0.91
CA LEU A 290 -9.79 23.04 0.95
C LEU A 290 -8.67 24.07 0.87
N TRP A 291 -8.95 25.20 0.22
CA TRP A 291 -8.14 26.40 0.36
C TRP A 291 -8.59 27.17 1.60
N GLY A 292 -7.69 27.37 2.56
CA GLY A 292 -7.99 28.02 3.84
C GLY A 292 -6.93 27.77 4.90
N ASP A 293 -7.24 28.15 6.13
CA ASP A 293 -6.36 27.99 7.29
C ASP A 293 -6.75 26.76 8.13
N ALA A 294 -5.82 25.81 8.28
CA ALA A 294 -6.01 24.64 9.14
C ALA A 294 -6.15 25.00 10.64
N ALA A 295 -5.67 26.17 11.08
CA ALA A 295 -5.87 26.63 12.45
C ALA A 295 -7.28 27.20 12.71
N GLU A 296 -8.11 27.33 11.67
CA GLU A 296 -9.53 27.68 11.72
C GLU A 296 -10.36 26.60 10.99
N PRO A 297 -10.49 25.39 11.58
CA PRO A 297 -11.16 24.28 10.91
C PRO A 297 -12.64 24.60 10.65
N ARG A 298 -13.06 24.41 9.40
CA ARG A 298 -14.44 24.60 8.93
C ARG A 298 -15.29 23.37 9.26
N GLY A 299 -16.59 23.58 9.53
CA GLY A 299 -17.52 22.50 9.82
C GLY A 299 -18.17 22.65 11.20
N THR A 300 -19.04 21.71 11.54
CA THR A 300 -19.76 21.64 12.81
C THR A 300 -19.32 20.40 13.60
N GLY A 301 -19.68 20.34 14.88
CA GLY A 301 -19.29 19.24 15.76
C GLY A 301 -17.85 19.37 16.28
N ARG A 302 -17.36 18.30 16.90
CA ARG A 302 -16.01 18.26 17.47
C ARG A 302 -14.96 18.19 16.37
N ARG A 303 -13.92 19.00 16.49
CA ARG A 303 -12.86 19.17 15.49
C ARG A 303 -11.50 18.98 16.15
N ILE A 304 -10.60 18.30 15.45
CA ILE A 304 -9.21 18.10 15.88
C ILE A 304 -8.30 18.78 14.86
N ILE A 305 -7.48 19.74 15.31
CA ILE A 305 -6.35 20.26 14.53
C ILE A 305 -5.15 19.34 14.76
N ALA A 306 -4.76 18.57 13.76
CA ALA A 306 -3.62 17.67 13.84
C ALA A 306 -2.38 18.26 13.13
N HIS A 307 -1.22 18.17 13.77
CA HIS A 307 0.05 18.56 13.14
C HIS A 307 1.25 17.79 13.70
N ILE A 308 2.40 17.95 13.06
CA ILE A 308 3.64 17.25 13.41
C ILE A 308 4.60 18.21 14.09
N VAL A 309 5.22 17.73 15.18
CA VAL A 309 6.32 18.38 15.91
C VAL A 309 7.55 17.47 15.96
N ASN A 310 8.69 18.03 16.35
CA ASN A 310 9.97 17.31 16.38
C ASN A 310 10.32 16.75 17.77
N ASP A 311 11.23 15.77 17.79
CA ASP A 311 11.67 15.06 19.00
C ASP A 311 12.78 15.76 19.82
N LYS A 312 13.22 16.97 19.45
CA LYS A 312 14.40 17.62 20.07
C LYS A 312 14.10 18.83 20.93
N THR A 313 13.07 19.59 20.59
CA THR A 313 12.73 20.81 21.33
C THR A 313 11.23 20.98 21.47
N PRO A 314 10.74 21.41 22.66
CA PRO A 314 9.35 21.79 22.81
C PRO A 314 9.03 23.11 22.09
N ASN A 315 10.03 23.89 21.67
CA ASN A 315 9.84 25.22 21.10
C ASN A 315 9.61 25.17 19.58
N TRP A 316 8.48 25.72 19.12
CA TRP A 316 8.13 25.73 17.69
C TRP A 316 8.68 26.97 16.98
N GLY A 317 9.67 26.79 16.12
CA GLY A 317 10.38 27.88 15.42
C GLY A 317 10.06 28.05 13.94
N ALA A 318 9.31 27.14 13.31
CA ALA A 318 9.00 27.18 11.88
C ALA A 318 7.70 26.44 11.53
N GLY A 319 7.25 26.62 10.28
CA GLY A 319 6.13 25.88 9.69
C GLY A 319 4.78 26.14 10.37
N PHE A 320 3.87 25.18 10.25
CA PHE A 320 2.52 25.28 10.82
C PHE A 320 2.55 25.41 12.36
N ALA A 321 3.47 24.73 13.04
CA ALA A 321 3.59 24.82 14.49
C ALA A 321 3.93 26.26 14.94
N LEU A 322 4.82 26.96 14.23
CA LEU A 322 5.07 28.39 14.49
C LEU A 322 3.83 29.25 14.22
N TYR A 323 3.11 28.96 13.13
CA TYR A 323 1.88 29.67 12.80
C TYR A 323 0.82 29.50 13.91
N LEU A 324 0.60 28.27 14.36
CA LEU A 324 -0.31 27.94 15.46
C LEU A 324 0.10 28.65 16.76
N ARG A 325 1.40 28.66 17.09
CA ARG A 325 1.93 29.42 18.24
C ARG A 325 1.61 30.90 18.17
N LYS A 326 1.76 31.53 17.01
CA LYS A 326 1.47 32.97 16.85
C LYS A 326 -0.01 33.27 17.04
N LYS A 327 -0.88 32.35 16.60
CA LYS A 327 -2.33 32.51 16.65
C LYS A 327 -2.92 32.16 18.02
N MET A 328 -2.42 31.10 18.64
CA MET A 328 -2.86 30.56 19.93
C MET A 328 -1.64 30.32 20.83
N PRO A 329 -1.06 31.36 21.46
CA PRO A 329 0.16 31.23 22.25
C PRO A 329 0.08 30.20 23.39
N PHE A 330 -1.07 30.12 24.07
CA PHE A 330 -1.30 29.19 25.17
C PHE A 330 -1.12 27.71 24.78
N VAL A 331 -1.36 27.35 23.51
CA VAL A 331 -1.19 25.98 22.99
C VAL A 331 0.28 25.56 23.05
N GLN A 332 1.21 26.50 22.80
CA GLN A 332 2.64 26.24 22.92
C GLN A 332 3.09 26.15 24.37
N ASP A 333 2.50 26.95 25.26
CA ASP A 333 2.86 26.99 26.67
C ASP A 333 2.42 25.70 27.38
N GLU A 334 1.21 25.22 27.10
CA GLU A 334 0.73 23.93 27.60
C GLU A 334 1.59 22.77 27.07
N PHE A 335 1.94 22.76 25.78
CA PHE A 335 2.84 21.73 25.24
C PHE A 335 4.21 21.73 25.91
N ARG A 336 4.75 22.91 26.27
CA ARG A 336 6.01 23.02 27.03
C ARG A 336 5.86 22.46 28.44
N GLU A 337 4.75 22.75 29.11
CA GLU A 337 4.45 22.22 30.43
C GLU A 337 4.38 20.69 30.39
N TRP A 338 3.64 20.13 29.43
CA TRP A 338 3.57 18.68 29.22
C TRP A 338 4.94 18.04 29.00
N VAL A 339 5.82 18.65 28.19
CA VAL A 339 7.20 18.16 28.00
C VAL A 339 8.07 18.34 29.25
N SER A 340 7.79 19.35 30.07
CA SER A 340 8.55 19.60 31.31
C SER A 340 8.25 18.57 32.40
N VAL A 341 7.06 17.96 32.38
CA VAL A 341 6.68 16.85 33.29
C VAL A 341 7.55 15.61 33.03
N GLY A 342 7.95 15.36 31.78
CA GLY A 342 8.81 14.24 31.41
C GLY A 342 9.40 14.43 30.03
N ARG A 343 10.73 14.41 29.89
CA ARG A 343 11.40 14.65 28.60
C ARG A 343 11.07 13.56 27.57
N GLU A 344 10.74 12.36 28.03
CA GLU A 344 10.27 11.23 27.24
C GLU A 344 8.93 11.49 26.54
N ASN A 345 8.17 12.50 26.97
CA ASN A 345 6.97 12.96 26.26
C ASN A 345 7.31 13.48 24.86
N LEU A 346 8.53 13.97 24.66
CA LEU A 346 9.03 14.38 23.34
C LEU A 346 9.62 13.22 22.52
N ALA A 347 9.45 11.96 22.95
CA ALA A 347 9.91 10.81 22.18
C ALA A 347 9.08 10.59 20.91
N LEU A 348 9.73 10.12 19.84
CA LEU A 348 9.07 9.75 18.60
C LEU A 348 7.93 8.74 18.86
N GLY A 349 6.78 8.99 18.25
CA GLY A 349 5.59 8.13 18.32
C GLY A 349 4.64 8.48 19.45
N LYS A 350 5.00 9.43 20.32
CA LYS A 350 4.08 10.03 21.28
C LYS A 350 3.14 10.99 20.56
N ILE A 351 1.94 11.12 21.12
CA ILE A 351 0.99 12.16 20.75
C ILE A 351 0.50 12.86 22.01
N HIS A 352 0.16 14.13 21.89
CA HIS A 352 -0.43 14.92 22.98
C HIS A 352 -1.67 15.64 22.48
N GLN A 353 -2.77 15.56 23.24
CA GLN A 353 -4.02 16.25 22.92
C GLN A 353 -4.26 17.37 23.92
N LEU A 354 -4.56 18.56 23.41
CA LEU A 354 -5.00 19.72 24.17
C LEU A 354 -6.41 20.11 23.75
N MET A 355 -7.33 20.25 24.71
CA MET A 355 -8.65 20.85 24.48
C MET A 355 -8.53 22.37 24.43
N VAL A 356 -8.97 22.99 23.34
CA VAL A 356 -8.99 24.45 23.14
C VAL A 356 -10.36 25.04 23.48
N SER A 357 -11.43 24.33 23.12
CA SER A 357 -12.83 24.60 23.49
C SER A 357 -13.59 23.27 23.55
N ASP A 358 -14.88 23.31 23.91
CA ASP A 358 -15.73 22.10 23.99
C ASP A 358 -15.82 21.32 22.66
N ASP A 359 -15.58 22.00 21.54
CA ASP A 359 -15.71 21.50 20.18
C ASP A 359 -14.40 21.56 19.37
N LEU A 360 -13.29 22.02 19.96
CA LEU A 360 -12.00 22.12 19.28
C LEU A 360 -10.87 21.58 20.17
N SER A 361 -10.06 20.71 19.60
CA SER A 361 -8.80 20.27 20.22
C SER A 361 -7.65 20.31 19.23
N VAL A 362 -6.43 20.31 19.75
CA VAL A 362 -5.18 20.24 18.99
C VAL A 362 -4.47 18.95 19.36
N VAL A 363 -4.00 18.20 18.36
CA VAL A 363 -3.18 17.01 18.56
C VAL A 363 -1.78 17.25 17.98
N HIS A 364 -0.79 17.13 18.86
CA HIS A 364 0.63 17.20 18.54
C HIS A 364 1.14 15.78 18.29
N MET A 365 1.62 15.49 17.09
CA MET A 365 2.23 14.19 16.76
C MET A 365 3.76 14.32 16.69
N ILE A 366 4.48 13.60 17.55
CA ILE A 366 5.94 13.64 17.57
C ILE A 366 6.46 12.62 16.53
N ALA A 367 6.53 13.06 15.27
CA ALA A 367 6.89 12.21 14.13
C ALA A 367 8.09 12.72 13.31
N GLN A 368 8.70 13.83 13.72
CA GLN A 368 9.87 14.41 13.06
C GLN A 368 11.12 14.25 13.93
N HIS A 369 12.20 13.74 13.34
CA HIS A 369 13.50 13.66 14.00
C HIS A 369 14.38 14.90 13.75
N GLY A 370 14.68 15.65 14.81
CA GLY A 370 15.45 16.88 14.73
C GLY A 370 14.74 17.99 13.96
N TYR A 371 15.49 19.06 13.67
CA TYR A 371 15.02 20.22 12.92
C TYR A 371 16.17 20.85 12.12
N GLY A 372 15.86 21.76 11.20
CA GLY A 372 16.84 22.43 10.35
C GLY A 372 17.24 21.64 9.09
N PRO A 373 18.21 22.14 8.30
CA PRO A 373 18.61 21.51 7.04
C PRO A 373 19.07 20.05 7.22
N SER A 374 18.77 19.20 6.24
CA SER A 374 19.16 17.79 6.21
C SER A 374 19.21 17.28 4.77
N ARG A 375 20.12 16.35 4.47
CA ARG A 375 20.16 15.64 3.18
C ARG A 375 19.09 14.55 3.06
N LYS A 376 18.60 14.03 4.18
CA LYS A 376 17.55 13.01 4.26
C LYS A 376 16.29 13.58 4.90
N PRO A 377 15.09 13.07 4.56
CA PRO A 377 13.86 13.46 5.24
C PRO A 377 13.99 13.30 6.76
N ARG A 378 13.51 14.31 7.50
CA ARG A 378 13.41 14.29 8.96
C ARG A 378 12.11 13.66 9.44
N ILE A 379 11.11 13.56 8.57
CA ILE A 379 9.91 12.78 8.86
C ILE A 379 10.31 11.32 9.12
N ARG A 380 9.60 10.67 10.04
CA ARG A 380 9.72 9.23 10.32
C ARG A 380 8.39 8.59 9.96
N TYR A 381 8.28 8.02 8.77
CA TYR A 381 6.98 7.57 8.25
C TYR A 381 6.34 6.46 9.10
N GLY A 382 7.12 5.46 9.55
CA GLY A 382 6.58 4.42 10.44
C GLY A 382 6.10 4.96 11.79
N VAL A 383 6.79 6.00 12.30
CA VAL A 383 6.37 6.72 13.51
C VAL A 383 5.10 7.54 13.24
N LEU A 384 5.02 8.20 12.08
CA LEU A 384 3.83 8.93 11.67
C LEU A 384 2.61 8.01 11.57
N GLN A 385 2.76 6.82 10.96
CA GLN A 385 1.69 5.81 10.93
C GLN A 385 1.20 5.51 12.35
N SER A 386 2.12 5.21 13.27
CA SER A 386 1.78 4.93 14.68
C SER A 386 1.07 6.11 15.37
N CYS A 387 1.43 7.34 15.02
CA CYS A 387 0.74 8.54 15.53
C CYS A 387 -0.66 8.71 14.91
N LEU A 388 -0.81 8.42 13.62
CA LEU A 388 -2.09 8.49 12.92
C LEU A 388 -3.06 7.42 13.41
N ASP A 389 -2.58 6.22 13.72
CA ASP A 389 -3.41 5.15 14.31
C ASP A 389 -3.99 5.60 15.66
N LYS A 390 -3.16 6.20 16.52
CA LYS A 390 -3.62 6.77 17.81
C LYS A 390 -4.57 7.95 17.62
N LEU A 391 -4.31 8.79 16.61
CA LEU A 391 -5.21 9.89 16.25
C LEU A 391 -6.57 9.36 15.78
N ALA A 392 -6.61 8.24 15.05
CA ALA A 392 -7.84 7.58 14.64
C ALA A 392 -8.67 7.17 15.86
N GLU A 393 -8.04 6.54 16.86
CA GLU A 393 -8.71 6.16 18.12
C GLU A 393 -9.31 7.36 18.85
N ILE A 394 -8.56 8.47 18.96
CA ILE A 394 -9.04 9.73 19.56
C ILE A 394 -10.23 10.28 18.77
N ALA A 395 -10.09 10.41 17.46
CA ALA A 395 -11.11 10.98 16.59
C ALA A 395 -12.41 10.16 16.62
N SER A 396 -12.31 8.83 16.54
CA SER A 396 -13.45 7.92 16.62
C SER A 396 -14.14 7.97 17.98
N THR A 397 -13.38 7.97 19.08
CA THR A 397 -13.91 8.09 20.45
C THR A 397 -14.67 9.40 20.65
N GLN A 398 -14.12 10.49 20.11
CA GLN A 398 -14.70 11.82 20.26
C GLN A 398 -15.79 12.12 19.21
N ARG A 399 -15.95 11.27 18.19
CA ARG A 399 -16.73 11.52 16.98
C ARG A 399 -16.35 12.86 16.34
N ALA A 400 -15.05 13.09 16.24
CA ALA A 400 -14.48 14.33 15.77
C ALA A 400 -13.97 14.22 14.33
N SER A 401 -14.09 15.31 13.57
CA SER A 401 -13.41 15.44 12.28
C SER A 401 -11.97 15.89 12.49
N VAL A 402 -11.07 15.46 11.60
CA VAL A 402 -9.65 15.80 11.65
C VAL A 402 -9.30 16.81 10.57
N HIS A 403 -8.64 17.89 10.98
CA HIS A 403 -8.25 19.02 10.16
C HIS A 403 -6.74 19.22 10.27
N MET A 404 -6.04 19.33 9.14
CA MET A 404 -4.59 19.48 9.15
C MET A 404 -4.08 20.22 7.90
N PRO A 405 -2.91 20.87 7.95
CA PRO A 405 -2.23 21.30 6.73
C PRO A 405 -1.65 20.09 5.99
N ARG A 406 -0.90 20.32 4.90
CA ARG A 406 0.00 19.29 4.34
C ARG A 406 1.15 18.97 5.33
N ILE A 407 0.87 18.12 6.31
CA ILE A 407 1.81 17.75 7.38
C ILE A 407 3.03 17.00 6.83
N GLY A 408 4.19 17.18 7.46
CA GLY A 408 5.41 16.39 7.19
C GLY A 408 6.10 16.59 5.84
N SER A 409 5.46 17.25 4.87
CA SER A 409 6.04 17.51 3.54
C SER A 409 6.80 18.84 3.41
N GLY A 410 6.59 19.76 4.36
CA GLY A 410 7.35 21.02 4.45
C GLY A 410 8.73 20.84 5.08
N GLN A 411 8.91 21.36 6.30
CA GLN A 411 10.21 21.38 7.00
C GLN A 411 10.79 19.98 7.29
N ALA A 412 9.96 18.94 7.35
CA ALA A 412 10.42 17.58 7.56
C ALA A 412 10.88 16.88 6.27
N GLY A 413 10.65 17.46 5.09
CA GLY A 413 11.11 16.95 3.80
C GLY A 413 10.49 15.63 3.35
N GLY A 414 9.31 15.28 3.87
CA GLY A 414 8.59 14.07 3.49
C GLY A 414 7.91 14.16 2.13
N ASN A 415 7.71 13.00 1.50
CA ASN A 415 6.90 12.86 0.30
C ASN A 415 5.41 12.93 0.70
N TRP A 416 4.70 13.94 0.18
CA TRP A 416 3.30 14.16 0.53
C TRP A 416 2.40 12.99 0.17
N GLY A 417 2.64 12.28 -0.94
CA GLY A 417 1.74 11.22 -1.34
C GLY A 417 1.90 9.92 -0.55
N ILE A 418 3.08 9.65 0.02
CA ILE A 418 3.23 8.65 1.10
C ILE A 418 2.38 9.09 2.30
N ILE A 419 2.55 10.33 2.77
CA ILE A 419 1.84 10.84 3.95
C ILE A 419 0.32 10.81 3.73
N ARG A 420 -0.15 11.20 2.55
CA ARG A 420 -1.56 11.17 2.16
C ARG A 420 -2.12 9.75 2.21
N GLU A 421 -1.40 8.76 1.71
CA GLU A 421 -1.87 7.37 1.77
C GLU A 421 -1.89 6.87 3.22
N LEU A 422 -0.89 7.19 4.05
CA LEU A 422 -0.93 6.87 5.48
C LEU A 422 -2.15 7.51 6.18
N ILE A 423 -2.52 8.74 5.81
CA ILE A 423 -3.72 9.43 6.32
C ILE A 423 -5.01 8.73 5.85
N ASP A 424 -5.12 8.39 4.56
CA ASP A 424 -6.27 7.65 4.03
C ASP A 424 -6.46 6.32 4.77
N GLU A 425 -5.38 5.55 4.92
CA GLU A 425 -5.41 4.25 5.59
C GLU A 425 -5.77 4.35 7.07
N ALA A 426 -5.10 5.23 7.81
CA ALA A 426 -5.30 5.33 9.25
C ALA A 426 -6.63 5.97 9.63
N LEU A 427 -7.07 7.01 8.91
CA LEU A 427 -8.21 7.83 9.31
C LEU A 427 -9.44 7.58 8.43
N VAL A 428 -9.32 7.82 7.12
CA VAL A 428 -10.48 7.84 6.21
C VAL A 428 -11.12 6.47 6.08
N ARG A 429 -10.30 5.42 5.92
CA ARG A 429 -10.79 4.02 5.86
C ARG A 429 -11.42 3.54 7.17
N HIS A 430 -11.12 4.22 8.28
CA HIS A 430 -11.74 3.98 9.58
C HIS A 430 -12.95 4.89 9.86
N GLY A 431 -13.45 5.60 8.82
CA GLY A 431 -14.65 6.42 8.90
C GLY A 431 -14.44 7.81 9.51
N VAL A 432 -13.19 8.24 9.71
CA VAL A 432 -12.87 9.58 10.22
C VAL A 432 -12.94 10.58 9.06
N GLU A 433 -13.71 11.65 9.22
CA GLU A 433 -13.72 12.75 8.26
C GLU A 433 -12.41 13.53 8.32
N VAL A 434 -11.68 13.60 7.20
CA VAL A 434 -10.40 14.30 7.11
C VAL A 434 -10.48 15.47 6.13
N THR A 435 -9.99 16.63 6.56
CA THR A 435 -9.83 17.82 5.71
C THR A 435 -8.38 18.31 5.71
N ILE A 436 -7.77 18.37 4.53
CA ILE A 436 -6.44 18.95 4.30
C ILE A 436 -6.60 20.39 3.79
N TYR A 437 -5.95 21.33 4.47
CA TYR A 437 -5.94 22.73 4.07
C TYR A 437 -4.67 23.09 3.31
N ASN A 438 -4.86 23.71 2.15
CA ASN A 438 -3.82 24.42 1.43
C ASN A 438 -3.98 25.92 1.72
N LEU A 439 -2.91 26.59 2.11
CA LEU A 439 -2.94 28.05 2.21
C LEU A 439 -3.04 28.62 0.80
N PRO A 440 -3.97 29.55 0.53
CA PRO A 440 -3.97 30.29 -0.72
C PRO A 440 -2.68 31.11 -0.77
N THR A 441 -1.67 30.62 -1.47
CA THR A 441 -0.52 31.44 -1.80
C THR A 441 -0.98 32.55 -2.72
N SER A 442 -0.52 33.78 -2.46
CA SER A 442 -0.27 34.76 -3.50
C SER A 442 0.84 34.22 -4.40
N GLU A 443 0.46 33.28 -5.27
CA GLU A 443 1.12 32.75 -6.47
C GLU A 443 0.76 31.25 -6.62
N PRO A 444 0.06 30.87 -7.70
CA PRO A 444 0.09 29.52 -8.22
C PRO A 444 1.18 29.37 -9.29
N LEU A 445 1.53 28.12 -9.60
CA LEU A 445 2.20 27.62 -10.82
C LEU A 445 3.72 27.38 -10.73
N LYS A 446 4.10 26.23 -10.15
CA LYS A 446 5.22 25.41 -10.69
C LYS A 446 4.80 24.02 -11.15
N GLU A 447 3.61 23.54 -10.80
CA GLU A 447 3.15 22.20 -11.23
C GLU A 447 2.47 22.19 -12.61
N MET A 448 1.95 23.32 -13.10
CA MET A 448 1.35 23.41 -14.45
C MET A 448 2.35 23.64 -15.59
N GLN A 449 3.58 24.06 -15.30
CA GLN A 449 4.60 24.25 -16.35
C GLN A 449 5.10 22.92 -16.93
N SER A 450 5.14 21.83 -16.14
CA SER A 450 5.52 20.52 -16.68
C SER A 450 4.45 19.89 -17.60
N LEU A 451 3.19 20.34 -17.50
CA LEU A 451 2.09 19.88 -18.37
C LEU A 451 1.94 20.71 -19.64
N LEU A 452 2.44 21.95 -19.66
CA LEU A 452 2.42 22.84 -20.84
C LEU A 452 3.68 22.70 -21.71
N ASP A 453 4.78 22.18 -21.17
CA ASP A 453 6.01 21.90 -21.93
C ASP A 453 5.95 20.60 -22.76
N LEU A 454 4.89 19.80 -22.62
CA LEU A 454 4.56 18.68 -23.52
C LEU A 454 3.64 19.18 -24.64
N GLY A 455 4.26 19.83 -25.63
CA GLY A 455 3.61 20.62 -26.65
C GLY A 455 2.39 20.01 -27.34
N ILE A 456 1.31 20.80 -27.36
CA ILE A 456 0.34 20.83 -28.46
C ILE A 456 0.32 22.28 -28.93
N GLY A 457 1.15 22.57 -29.92
CA GLY A 457 1.04 23.79 -30.70
C GLY A 457 -0.32 23.79 -31.39
N VAL A 458 -1.12 24.81 -31.11
CA VAL A 458 -2.33 25.13 -31.85
C VAL A 458 -1.93 25.44 -33.30
N GLN A 459 -2.26 24.54 -34.22
CA GLN A 459 -2.71 24.86 -35.59
C GLN A 459 -3.70 23.80 -36.05
#